data_AF-A0A5M5C7K5-F1
#
_entry.id   AF-A0A5M5C7K5-F1
#
_cell.length_a   1.000
_cell.length_b   1.000
_cell.length_c   1.000
_cell.angle_alpha   90.00
_cell.angle_beta   90.00
_cell.angle_gamma   90.00
#
_symmetry.space_group_name_H-M   'P 1'
#
loop_
_entity.id
_entity.type
_entity.pdbx_description
1 polymer ?
#
loop_
_entity_poly.entity_id
_entity_poly.type
_entity_poly.pdbx_seq_one_letter_code
_entity_poly.pdbx_strand_id
1 'polypeptide(L)'
;MGITHLSIELTLDLIALIIGIILIIRAKDNYPKLYWGIIATGIGIMFSWENIGWLTIVTDTPEYNFTELLNIEKMLKWYALANIVALFPIASLSPGYLNHFRIFTFLLLPIITITVGISYLGFNGNITPIHSIDEIIPNIHQIDVKLRACIFLLSVFTPLVLLIYPMMNNKTYRRINNNMYLFIGFLFVFLGIYILFTLNINEFVFNLFGIMAIVFTVLFSIQYLRYENPFSNHINMIHNAKNTESTIMLQAGKPSPTLPLFSTIEAYLQEQHPYT
;
A
#
# COMPACT_ATOMS: atom_id res chain seq x y z
N MET A 1 18.47 7.98 -20.96
CA MET A 1 18.63 8.24 -19.52
C MET A 1 20.09 8.33 -19.11
N GLY A 2 20.53 9.42 -18.45
CA GLY A 2 21.94 9.64 -18.08
C GLY A 2 22.30 9.07 -16.72
N ILE A 3 23.56 8.60 -16.56
CA ILE A 3 24.13 8.03 -15.32
C ILE A 3 23.89 8.94 -14.09
N THR A 4 23.93 10.26 -14.28
CA THR A 4 23.70 11.26 -13.23
C THR A 4 22.28 11.26 -12.69
N HIS A 5 21.28 11.09 -13.53
CA HIS A 5 19.87 11.02 -13.12
C HIS A 5 19.63 9.77 -12.27
N LEU A 6 20.09 8.62 -12.75
CA LEU A 6 19.92 7.35 -12.08
C LEU A 6 20.67 7.30 -10.73
N SER A 7 21.83 7.96 -10.66
CA SER A 7 22.57 8.12 -9.39
C SER A 7 21.78 8.94 -8.37
N ILE A 8 21.10 10.02 -8.80
CA ILE A 8 20.25 10.83 -7.93
C ILE A 8 19.06 10.00 -7.43
N GLU A 9 18.37 9.28 -8.33
CA GLU A 9 17.25 8.40 -7.95
C GLU A 9 17.69 7.34 -6.92
N LEU A 10 18.84 6.70 -7.14
CA LEU A 10 19.40 5.73 -6.20
C LEU A 10 19.69 6.37 -4.83
N THR A 11 20.20 7.60 -4.77
CA THR A 11 20.41 8.28 -3.48
C THR A 11 19.09 8.58 -2.77
N LEU A 12 18.03 8.91 -3.51
CA LEU A 12 16.70 9.16 -2.95
C LEU A 12 16.05 7.87 -2.44
N ASP A 13 16.26 6.74 -3.12
CA ASP A 13 15.81 5.42 -2.65
C ASP A 13 16.49 5.01 -1.35
N LEU A 14 17.80 5.29 -1.23
CA LEU A 14 18.55 5.06 0.01
C LEU A 14 18.03 5.94 1.15
N ILE A 15 17.65 7.19 0.87
CA ILE A 15 17.00 8.06 1.87
C ILE A 15 15.67 7.46 2.31
N ALA A 16 14.81 7.01 1.37
CA ALA A 16 13.54 6.36 1.69
C ALA A 16 13.75 5.10 2.54
N LEU A 17 14.76 4.29 2.21
CA LEU A 17 15.16 3.10 2.96
C LEU A 17 15.56 3.44 4.40
N ILE A 18 16.45 4.42 4.58
CA ILE A 18 16.92 4.85 5.91
C ILE A 18 15.75 5.38 6.75
N ILE A 19 14.87 6.20 6.17
CA ILE A 19 13.69 6.72 6.87
C ILE A 19 12.76 5.57 7.28
N GLY A 20 12.56 4.57 6.41
CA GLY A 20 11.79 3.36 6.73
C GLY A 20 12.37 2.61 7.94
N ILE A 21 13.70 2.42 7.98
CA ILE A 21 14.39 1.77 9.12
C ILE A 21 14.21 2.59 10.40
N ILE A 22 14.35 3.91 10.34
CA ILE A 22 14.13 4.79 11.50
C ILE A 22 12.70 4.64 12.03
N LEU A 23 11.71 4.53 11.14
CA LEU A 23 10.32 4.32 11.53
C LEU A 23 10.11 2.98 12.23
N ILE A 24 10.72 1.90 11.74
CA ILE A 24 10.66 0.58 12.38
C ILE A 24 11.21 0.66 13.81
N ILE A 25 12.39 1.27 13.99
CA ILE A 25 13.03 1.42 15.31
C ILE A 25 12.18 2.29 16.24
N ARG A 26 11.57 3.37 15.72
CA ARG A 26 10.72 4.29 16.50
C ARG A 26 9.29 3.82 16.69
N ALA A 27 8.87 2.71 16.09
CA ALA A 27 7.48 2.28 16.11
C ALA A 27 7.00 1.91 17.51
N LYS A 28 7.86 1.33 18.37
CA LYS A 28 7.48 0.78 19.68
C LYS A 28 6.19 -0.08 19.52
N ASP A 29 5.10 0.28 20.19
CA ASP A 29 3.81 -0.45 20.13
C ASP A 29 2.85 0.05 19.04
N ASN A 30 3.27 1.03 18.22
CA ASN A 30 2.46 1.58 17.14
C ASN A 30 2.56 0.68 15.90
N TYR A 31 1.65 -0.29 15.81
CA TYR A 31 1.58 -1.22 14.68
C TYR A 31 1.42 -0.53 13.31
N PRO A 32 0.54 0.47 13.09
CA PRO A 32 0.48 1.18 11.81
C PRO A 32 1.81 1.81 11.38
N LYS A 33 2.55 2.40 12.32
CA LYS A 33 3.87 2.98 12.07
C LYS A 33 4.92 1.92 11.76
N LEU A 34 4.87 0.78 12.45
CA LEU A 34 5.71 -0.37 12.17
C LEU A 34 5.46 -0.91 10.75
N TYR A 35 4.19 -1.14 10.40
CA TYR A 35 3.82 -1.65 9.07
C TYR A 35 4.22 -0.68 7.96
N TRP A 36 4.03 0.62 8.15
CA TRP A 36 4.49 1.61 7.19
C TRP A 36 6.02 1.62 7.06
N GLY A 37 6.75 1.53 8.18
CA GLY A 37 8.20 1.44 8.17
C GLY A 37 8.70 0.24 7.37
N ILE A 38 8.09 -0.94 7.55
CA ILE A 38 8.40 -2.16 6.78
C ILE A 38 8.12 -1.95 5.29
N ILE A 39 6.97 -1.37 4.95
CA ILE A 39 6.59 -1.05 3.56
C ILE A 39 7.59 -0.07 2.94
N ALA A 40 7.92 1.02 3.63
CA ALA A 40 8.85 2.04 3.14
C ALA A 40 10.26 1.48 2.92
N THR A 41 10.76 0.65 3.85
CA THR A 41 12.04 -0.05 3.66
C THR A 41 11.97 -1.03 2.48
N GLY A 42 10.88 -1.78 2.33
CA GLY A 42 10.68 -2.69 1.21
C GLY A 42 10.66 -1.98 -0.14
N ILE A 43 9.95 -0.85 -0.22
CA ILE A 43 9.94 0.02 -1.42
C ILE A 43 11.37 0.51 -1.71
N GLY A 44 12.08 1.06 -0.72
CA GLY A 44 13.44 1.55 -0.90
C GLY A 44 14.43 0.48 -1.40
N ILE A 45 14.35 -0.75 -0.86
CA ILE A 45 15.18 -1.87 -1.34
C ILE A 45 14.85 -2.23 -2.78
N MET A 46 13.56 -2.35 -3.11
CA MET A 46 13.11 -2.77 -4.42
C MET A 46 13.47 -1.76 -5.51
N PHE A 47 13.28 -0.46 -5.26
CA PHE A 47 13.67 0.60 -6.19
C PHE A 47 15.19 0.73 -6.31
N SER A 48 15.94 0.59 -5.21
CA SER A 48 17.41 0.55 -5.28
C SER A 48 17.89 -0.60 -6.17
N TRP A 49 17.27 -1.78 -6.05
CA TRP A 49 17.59 -2.93 -6.90
C TRP A 49 17.28 -2.67 -8.38
N GLU A 50 16.12 -2.08 -8.69
CA GLU A 50 15.78 -1.68 -10.07
C GLU A 50 16.80 -0.69 -10.62
N ASN A 51 17.09 0.38 -9.88
CA ASN A 51 17.99 1.43 -10.32
C ASN A 51 19.43 0.93 -10.50
N ILE A 52 19.89 -0.03 -9.70
CA ILE A 52 21.16 -0.73 -9.94
C ILE A 52 21.10 -1.56 -11.23
N GLY A 53 20.01 -2.32 -11.44
CA GLY A 53 19.80 -3.10 -12.67
C GLY A 53 19.80 -2.22 -13.93
N TRP A 54 19.17 -1.05 -13.86
CA TRP A 54 19.22 -0.06 -14.94
C TRP A 54 20.61 0.53 -15.14
N LEU A 55 21.37 0.75 -14.06
CA LEU A 55 22.73 1.28 -14.15
C LEU A 55 23.64 0.28 -14.88
N THR A 56 23.50 -1.02 -14.57
CA THR A 56 24.22 -2.08 -15.28
C THR A 56 23.85 -2.15 -16.75
N ILE A 57 22.55 -2.06 -17.07
CA ILE A 57 22.06 -2.11 -18.46
C ILE A 57 22.56 -0.91 -19.27
N VAL A 58 22.48 0.30 -18.73
CA VAL A 58 22.94 1.53 -19.41
C VAL A 58 24.46 1.55 -19.60
N THR A 59 25.20 0.86 -18.72
CA THR A 59 26.67 0.74 -18.83
C THR A 59 27.08 -0.28 -19.90
N ASP A 60 26.35 -1.40 -20.03
CA ASP A 60 26.75 -2.53 -20.87
C ASP A 60 26.10 -2.53 -22.27
N THR A 61 24.85 -2.05 -22.43
CA THR A 61 24.13 -2.01 -23.72
C THR A 61 23.21 -0.79 -23.82
N PRO A 62 23.52 0.22 -24.66
CA PRO A 62 22.77 1.49 -24.72
C PRO A 62 21.38 1.38 -25.36
N GLU A 63 21.04 0.27 -26.02
CA GLU A 63 19.75 0.03 -26.68
C GLU A 63 18.96 -1.07 -25.96
N TYR A 64 18.55 -0.84 -24.70
CA TYR A 64 17.59 -1.73 -24.07
C TYR A 64 16.20 -1.47 -24.63
N ASN A 65 15.79 -2.32 -25.57
CA ASN A 65 14.53 -2.20 -26.27
C ASN A 65 13.34 -2.55 -25.35
N PHE A 66 12.52 -1.55 -25.05
CA PHE A 66 11.28 -1.64 -24.29
C PHE A 66 10.13 -2.30 -25.10
N THR A 67 10.40 -3.36 -25.83
CA THR A 67 9.54 -3.79 -26.95
C THR A 67 8.47 -4.81 -26.59
N GLU A 68 8.49 -5.41 -25.39
CA GLU A 68 7.54 -6.47 -25.03
C GLU A 68 6.38 -5.95 -24.19
N LEU A 69 5.18 -6.00 -24.78
CA LEU A 69 3.91 -5.73 -24.15
C LEU A 69 3.50 -6.88 -23.21
N LEU A 70 2.85 -6.56 -22.08
CA LEU A 70 2.33 -7.55 -21.12
C LEU A 70 3.40 -8.54 -20.61
N ASN A 71 4.63 -8.07 -20.37
CA ASN A 71 5.68 -8.92 -19.86
C ASN A 71 5.34 -9.45 -18.44
N ILE A 72 5.30 -10.78 -18.30
CA ILE A 72 4.90 -11.48 -17.06
C ILE A 72 5.82 -11.11 -15.89
N GLU A 73 7.14 -11.10 -16.12
CA GLU A 73 8.11 -10.79 -15.07
C GLU A 73 7.88 -9.40 -14.49
N LYS A 74 7.70 -8.40 -15.36
CA LYS A 74 7.44 -7.02 -14.95
C LYS A 74 6.11 -6.89 -14.21
N MET A 75 5.05 -7.55 -14.69
CA MET A 75 3.75 -7.50 -14.04
C MET A 75 3.79 -8.12 -12.65
N LEU A 76 4.44 -9.28 -12.48
CA LEU A 76 4.51 -10.00 -11.22
C LEU A 76 5.35 -9.28 -10.17
N LYS A 77 6.45 -8.65 -10.59
CA LYS A 77 7.40 -7.95 -9.72
C LYS A 77 6.70 -6.91 -8.84
N TRP A 78 5.83 -6.09 -9.43
CA TRP A 78 5.12 -5.02 -8.71
C TRP A 78 3.81 -5.47 -8.06
N TYR A 79 3.24 -6.58 -8.53
CA TYR A 79 1.92 -7.02 -8.10
C TYR A 79 1.85 -7.40 -6.62
N ALA A 80 2.89 -8.05 -6.07
CA ALA A 80 2.95 -8.35 -4.64
C ALA A 80 2.97 -7.08 -3.79
N LEU A 81 3.85 -6.13 -4.15
CA LEU A 81 4.01 -4.87 -3.44
C LEU A 81 2.73 -4.03 -3.49
N ALA A 82 2.10 -3.93 -4.66
CA ALA A 82 0.86 -3.19 -4.84
C ALA A 82 -0.26 -3.67 -3.90
N ASN A 83 -0.42 -4.99 -3.74
CA ASN A 83 -1.42 -5.56 -2.84
C ASN A 83 -1.08 -5.33 -1.35
N ILE A 84 0.19 -5.40 -0.97
CA ILE A 84 0.63 -5.11 0.40
C ILE A 84 0.37 -3.63 0.74
N VAL A 85 0.71 -2.71 -0.16
CA VAL A 85 0.47 -1.28 0.04
C VAL A 85 -1.03 -0.97 0.03
N ALA A 86 -1.82 -1.64 -0.82
CA ALA A 86 -3.28 -1.48 -0.87
C ALA A 86 -4.02 -2.00 0.38
N LEU A 87 -3.40 -2.88 1.18
CA LEU A 87 -3.92 -3.29 2.49
C LEU A 87 -3.74 -2.23 3.58
N PHE A 88 -2.81 -1.30 3.37
CA PHE A 88 -2.44 -0.32 4.38
C PHE A 88 -3.58 0.58 4.87
N PRO A 89 -4.51 1.06 4.02
CA PRO A 89 -5.67 1.82 4.47
C PRO A 89 -6.54 1.04 5.47
N ILE A 90 -6.71 -0.27 5.26
CA ILE A 90 -7.46 -1.15 6.17
C ILE A 90 -6.73 -1.25 7.51
N ALA A 91 -5.40 -1.45 7.47
CA ALA A 91 -4.56 -1.52 8.67
C ALA A 91 -4.63 -0.24 9.51
N SER A 92 -4.66 0.92 8.84
CA SER A 92 -4.66 2.22 9.50
C SER A 92 -6.03 2.61 10.07
N LEU A 93 -7.12 2.37 9.31
CA LEU A 93 -8.48 2.75 9.69
C LEU A 93 -9.15 1.79 10.69
N SER A 94 -8.74 0.52 10.69
CA SER A 94 -9.32 -0.52 11.54
C SER A 94 -8.21 -1.29 12.28
N PRO A 95 -7.56 -0.65 13.29
CA PRO A 95 -6.53 -1.32 14.08
C PRO A 95 -7.11 -2.57 14.75
N GLY A 96 -6.40 -3.70 14.66
CA GLY A 96 -6.85 -5.00 15.18
C GLY A 96 -7.81 -5.78 14.28
N TYR A 97 -8.26 -5.23 13.14
CA TYR A 97 -9.09 -5.99 12.18
C TYR A 97 -8.28 -7.01 11.37
N LEU A 98 -7.02 -6.68 11.06
CA LEU A 98 -6.11 -7.51 10.28
C LEU A 98 -5.35 -8.50 11.17
N ASN A 99 -5.90 -9.70 11.32
CA ASN A 99 -5.17 -10.85 11.86
C ASN A 99 -4.36 -11.54 10.76
N HIS A 100 -3.34 -12.33 11.13
CA HIS A 100 -2.52 -13.09 10.18
C HIS A 100 -3.35 -13.88 9.16
N PHE A 101 -4.43 -14.54 9.61
CA PHE A 101 -5.34 -15.28 8.73
C PHE A 101 -6.10 -14.39 7.74
N ARG A 102 -6.52 -13.19 8.15
CA ARG A 102 -7.23 -12.25 7.28
C ARG A 102 -6.30 -11.61 6.26
N ILE A 103 -5.07 -11.27 6.67
CA ILE A 103 -4.03 -10.82 5.74
C ILE A 103 -3.79 -11.91 4.69
N PHE A 104 -3.62 -13.16 5.11
CA PHE A 104 -3.49 -14.29 4.18
C PHE A 104 -4.69 -14.42 3.25
N THR A 105 -5.91 -14.28 3.76
CA THR A 105 -7.14 -14.36 2.94
C THR A 105 -7.20 -13.24 1.89
N PHE A 106 -6.87 -12.00 2.26
CA PHE A 106 -6.82 -10.88 1.32
C PHE A 106 -5.72 -11.04 0.27
N LEU A 107 -4.59 -11.64 0.64
CA LEU A 107 -3.45 -11.88 -0.25
C LEU A 107 -3.54 -13.21 -1.01
N LEU A 108 -4.52 -14.07 -0.74
CA LEU A 108 -4.61 -15.40 -1.33
C LEU A 108 -4.70 -15.34 -2.86
N LEU A 109 -5.57 -14.48 -3.38
CA LEU A 109 -5.73 -14.30 -4.82
C LEU A 109 -4.42 -13.78 -5.48
N PRO A 110 -3.78 -12.72 -4.95
CA PRO A 110 -2.44 -12.32 -5.38
C PRO A 110 -1.40 -13.45 -5.35
N ILE A 111 -1.33 -14.21 -4.27
CA ILE A 111 -0.38 -15.33 -4.11
C ILE A 111 -0.60 -16.37 -5.22
N ILE A 112 -1.84 -16.80 -5.45
CA ILE A 112 -2.16 -17.78 -6.49
C ILE A 112 -1.74 -17.26 -7.87
N THR A 113 -2.07 -16.02 -8.21
CA THR A 113 -1.71 -15.44 -9.51
C THR A 113 -0.19 -15.34 -9.69
N ILE A 114 0.56 -14.96 -8.64
CA ILE A 114 2.02 -14.92 -8.67
C ILE A 114 2.59 -16.33 -8.88
N THR A 115 2.11 -17.32 -8.13
CA THR A 115 2.57 -18.71 -8.27
C THR A 115 2.30 -19.25 -9.67
N VAL A 116 1.14 -18.96 -10.25
CA VAL A 116 0.80 -19.34 -11.63
C VAL A 116 1.74 -18.67 -12.63
N GLY A 117 2.01 -17.36 -12.50
CA GLY A 117 2.91 -16.65 -13.42
C GLY A 117 4.36 -17.10 -13.32
N ILE A 118 4.88 -17.34 -12.10
CA ILE A 118 6.23 -17.87 -11.89
C ILE A 118 6.34 -19.29 -12.44
N SER A 119 5.33 -20.13 -12.21
CA SER A 119 5.30 -21.50 -12.73
C SER A 119 5.29 -21.50 -14.26
N TYR A 120 4.54 -20.60 -14.89
CA TYR A 120 4.53 -20.45 -16.33
C TYR A 120 5.91 -20.07 -16.90
N LEU A 121 6.62 -19.14 -16.24
CA LEU A 121 7.99 -18.76 -16.62
C LEU A 121 9.00 -19.89 -16.38
N GLY A 122 8.90 -20.61 -15.26
CA GLY A 122 9.85 -21.63 -14.84
C GLY A 122 9.76 -22.97 -15.59
N PHE A 123 8.57 -23.32 -16.09
CA PHE A 123 8.34 -24.60 -16.80
C PHE A 123 8.34 -24.47 -18.33
N ASN A 124 9.01 -23.45 -18.87
CA ASN A 124 9.25 -23.27 -20.32
C ASN A 124 7.99 -22.89 -21.12
N GLY A 125 7.19 -21.95 -20.61
CA GLY A 125 6.07 -21.38 -21.35
C GLY A 125 6.53 -20.69 -22.64
N ASN A 126 5.92 -21.01 -23.78
CA ASN A 126 6.23 -20.34 -25.05
C ASN A 126 5.74 -18.89 -25.01
N ILE A 127 6.68 -17.94 -24.99
CA ILE A 127 6.39 -16.51 -24.95
C ILE A 127 6.25 -16.01 -26.38
N THR A 128 5.01 -15.79 -26.82
CA THR A 128 4.79 -15.07 -28.08
C THR A 128 5.14 -13.59 -27.91
N PRO A 129 5.92 -13.02 -28.84
CA PRO A 129 6.27 -11.62 -28.81
C PRO A 129 5.04 -10.80 -29.21
N ILE A 130 4.66 -9.85 -28.36
CA ILE A 130 3.59 -8.88 -28.63
C ILE A 130 4.24 -7.51 -28.50
N HIS A 131 4.24 -6.76 -29.59
CA HIS A 131 4.87 -5.43 -29.66
C HIS A 131 3.84 -4.30 -29.64
N SER A 132 2.58 -4.59 -30.00
CA SER A 132 1.51 -3.61 -30.05
C SER A 132 0.20 -4.13 -29.46
N ILE A 133 -0.68 -3.22 -29.03
CA ILE A 133 -2.02 -3.57 -28.51
C ILE A 133 -2.85 -4.29 -29.58
N ASP A 134 -2.64 -3.92 -30.85
CA ASP A 134 -3.35 -4.48 -32.01
C ASP A 134 -3.02 -5.96 -32.24
N GLU A 135 -1.88 -6.43 -31.73
CA GLU A 135 -1.46 -7.84 -31.80
C GLU A 135 -2.09 -8.73 -30.70
N ILE A 136 -2.75 -8.15 -29.70
CA ILE A 136 -3.38 -8.93 -28.61
C ILE A 136 -4.60 -9.72 -29.12
N ILE A 137 -5.48 -9.06 -29.88
CA ILE A 137 -6.70 -9.67 -30.43
C ILE A 137 -6.41 -10.83 -31.39
N PRO A 138 -5.52 -10.70 -32.40
CA PRO A 138 -5.23 -11.79 -33.32
C PRO A 138 -4.52 -12.97 -32.63
N ASN A 139 -3.69 -12.71 -31.62
CA ASN A 139 -2.96 -13.76 -30.89
C ASN A 139 -3.71 -14.33 -29.68
N ILE A 140 -4.95 -13.90 -29.42
CA ILE A 140 -5.73 -14.31 -28.25
C ILE A 140 -6.04 -15.81 -28.22
N HIS A 141 -5.83 -16.53 -29.33
CA HIS A 141 -6.02 -17.97 -29.40
C HIS A 141 -4.94 -18.74 -28.62
N GLN A 142 -3.77 -18.14 -28.49
CA GLN A 142 -2.65 -18.74 -27.77
C GLN A 142 -2.87 -18.62 -26.25
N ILE A 143 -2.51 -19.68 -25.54
CA ILE A 143 -2.77 -19.82 -24.09
C ILE A 143 -1.95 -18.80 -23.29
N ASP A 144 -0.78 -18.42 -23.77
CA ASP A 144 0.13 -17.47 -23.14
C ASP A 144 -0.44 -16.04 -23.14
N VAL A 145 -1.02 -15.59 -24.25
CA VAL A 145 -1.66 -14.27 -24.36
C VAL A 145 -2.87 -14.19 -23.45
N LYS A 146 -3.69 -15.25 -23.40
CA LYS A 146 -4.82 -15.33 -22.45
C LYS A 146 -4.35 -15.25 -21.00
N LEU A 147 -3.28 -15.97 -20.65
CA LEU A 147 -2.73 -15.96 -19.30
C LEU A 147 -2.21 -14.57 -18.92
N ARG A 148 -1.43 -13.92 -19.80
CA ARG A 148 -0.90 -12.57 -19.57
C ARG A 148 -2.01 -11.54 -19.40
N ALA A 149 -3.03 -11.57 -20.27
CA ALA A 149 -4.18 -10.70 -20.16
C ALA A 149 -4.96 -10.94 -18.85
N CYS A 150 -5.12 -12.20 -18.44
CA CYS A 150 -5.75 -12.55 -17.17
C CYS A 150 -4.94 -12.01 -15.97
N ILE A 151 -3.62 -12.21 -15.96
CA ILE A 151 -2.72 -11.68 -14.92
C ILE A 151 -2.80 -10.16 -14.87
N PHE A 152 -2.80 -9.48 -16.03
CA PHE A 152 -2.93 -8.03 -16.12
C PHE A 152 -4.27 -7.52 -15.55
N LEU A 153 -5.38 -8.18 -15.88
CA LEU A 153 -6.68 -7.79 -15.34
C LEU A 153 -6.75 -8.01 -13.82
N LEU A 154 -6.23 -9.14 -13.33
CA LEU A 154 -6.14 -9.41 -11.90
C LEU A 154 -5.22 -8.44 -11.18
N SER A 155 -4.12 -8.01 -11.83
CA SER A 155 -3.16 -7.08 -11.25
C SER A 155 -3.69 -5.67 -11.11
N VAL A 156 -4.63 -5.27 -11.97
CA VAL A 156 -5.34 -4.00 -11.85
C VAL A 156 -6.52 -4.11 -10.86
N PHE A 157 -7.30 -5.19 -10.96
CA PHE A 157 -8.55 -5.32 -10.23
C PHE A 157 -8.36 -5.59 -8.73
N THR A 158 -7.43 -6.47 -8.36
CA THR A 158 -7.29 -6.88 -6.95
C THR A 158 -6.82 -5.75 -6.02
N PRO A 159 -5.80 -4.92 -6.36
CA PRO A 159 -5.43 -3.80 -5.49
C PRO A 159 -6.53 -2.75 -5.44
N LEU A 160 -7.27 -2.55 -6.54
CA LEU A 160 -8.40 -1.63 -6.60
C LEU A 160 -9.55 -2.04 -5.66
N VAL A 161 -9.89 -3.33 -5.60
CA VAL A 161 -10.88 -3.85 -4.65
C VAL A 161 -10.41 -3.63 -3.21
N LEU A 162 -9.14 -3.91 -2.90
CA LEU A 162 -8.58 -3.69 -1.57
C LEU A 162 -8.59 -2.21 -1.16
N LEU A 163 -8.35 -1.30 -2.12
CA LEU A 163 -8.39 0.15 -1.92
C LEU A 163 -9.79 0.68 -1.62
N ILE A 164 -10.80 0.19 -2.34
CA ILE A 164 -12.18 0.66 -2.22
C ILE A 164 -12.89 0.02 -1.02
N TYR A 165 -12.51 -1.19 -0.63
CA TYR A 165 -13.07 -1.92 0.51
C TYR A 165 -13.22 -1.08 1.80
N PRO A 166 -12.18 -0.38 2.31
CA PRO A 166 -12.29 0.45 3.52
C PRO A 166 -13.21 1.66 3.36
N MET A 167 -13.46 2.13 2.13
CA MET A 167 -14.37 3.25 1.87
C MET A 167 -15.84 2.80 1.84
N MET A 168 -16.10 1.59 1.32
CA MET A 168 -17.46 1.02 1.24
C MET A 168 -17.92 0.42 2.56
N ASN A 169 -17.01 -0.05 3.41
CA ASN A 169 -17.35 -0.70 4.65
C ASN A 169 -17.58 0.33 5.78
N ASN A 170 -18.83 0.48 6.22
CA ASN A 170 -19.22 1.36 7.32
C ASN A 170 -18.70 0.94 8.71
N LYS A 171 -17.98 -0.18 8.81
CA LYS A 171 -17.40 -0.69 10.06
C LYS A 171 -15.96 -0.20 10.30
N THR A 172 -15.64 1.02 9.90
CA THR A 172 -14.32 1.62 10.18
C THR A 172 -14.31 2.22 11.59
N TYR A 173 -13.34 1.81 12.42
CA TYR A 173 -13.18 2.28 13.79
C TYR A 173 -12.57 3.69 13.90
N ARG A 174 -12.04 4.21 12.79
CA ARG A 174 -11.45 5.55 12.73
C ARG A 174 -12.01 6.34 11.55
N ARG A 175 -12.19 7.66 11.72
CA ARG A 175 -12.72 8.53 10.67
C ARG A 175 -11.63 8.83 9.64
N ILE A 176 -11.95 8.64 8.36
CA ILE A 176 -11.08 8.98 7.23
C ILE A 176 -10.77 10.48 7.26
N ASN A 177 -9.49 10.83 7.20
CA ASN A 177 -9.00 12.21 7.11
C ASN A 177 -8.52 12.54 5.68
N ASN A 178 -8.27 13.82 5.40
CA ASN A 178 -7.72 14.31 4.12
C ASN A 178 -6.42 13.60 3.71
N ASN A 179 -5.55 13.26 4.67
CA ASN A 179 -4.32 12.52 4.38
C ASN A 179 -4.59 11.10 3.84
N MET A 180 -5.68 10.44 4.27
CA MET A 180 -6.05 9.12 3.74
C MET A 180 -6.61 9.24 2.32
N TYR A 181 -7.39 10.28 2.03
CA TYR A 181 -7.79 10.56 0.65
C TYR A 181 -6.60 10.87 -0.24
N LEU A 182 -5.60 11.61 0.27
CA LEU A 182 -4.34 11.87 -0.42
C LEU A 182 -3.58 10.56 -0.68
N PHE A 183 -3.49 9.67 0.32
CA PHE A 183 -2.88 8.34 0.18
C PHE A 183 -3.55 7.48 -0.90
N ILE A 184 -4.87 7.37 -0.83
CA ILE A 184 -5.65 6.63 -1.83
C ILE A 184 -5.49 7.26 -3.23
N GLY A 185 -5.44 8.59 -3.32
CA GLY A 185 -5.15 9.32 -4.55
C GLY A 185 -3.81 8.93 -5.17
N PHE A 186 -2.73 8.88 -4.36
CA PHE A 186 -1.43 8.39 -4.84
C PHE A 186 -1.51 6.94 -5.33
N LEU A 187 -2.26 6.06 -4.66
CA LEU A 187 -2.41 4.67 -5.10
C LEU A 187 -3.17 4.55 -6.43
N PHE A 188 -4.17 5.40 -6.69
CA PHE A 188 -4.78 5.48 -8.02
C PHE A 188 -3.81 5.99 -9.08
N VAL A 189 -2.95 6.95 -8.75
CA VAL A 189 -1.89 7.40 -9.66
C VAL A 189 -0.91 6.27 -9.96
N PHE A 190 -0.46 5.50 -8.96
CA PHE A 190 0.38 4.32 -9.19
C PHE A 190 -0.32 3.27 -10.05
N LEU A 191 -1.62 3.04 -9.86
CA LEU A 191 -2.38 2.13 -10.69
C LEU A 191 -2.43 2.60 -12.15
N GLY A 192 -2.65 3.90 -12.38
CA GLY A 192 -2.61 4.50 -13.71
C GLY A 192 -1.24 4.40 -14.37
N ILE A 193 -0.17 4.67 -13.62
CA ILE A 193 1.21 4.50 -14.09
C ILE A 193 1.50 3.03 -14.39
N TYR A 194 1.03 2.10 -13.57
CA TYR A 194 1.19 0.65 -13.79
C TYR A 194 0.50 0.18 -15.08
N ILE A 195 -0.73 0.63 -15.33
CA ILE A 195 -1.44 0.35 -16.58
C ILE A 195 -0.65 0.90 -17.77
N LEU A 196 -0.22 2.16 -17.70
CA LEU A 196 0.56 2.78 -18.76
C LEU A 196 1.89 2.06 -18.97
N PHE A 197 2.57 1.69 -17.89
CA PHE A 197 3.84 0.96 -17.91
C PHE A 197 3.69 -0.43 -18.52
N THR A 198 2.53 -1.08 -18.35
CA THR A 198 2.29 -2.42 -18.92
C THR A 198 1.84 -2.35 -20.38
N LEU A 199 1.20 -1.25 -20.80
CA LEU A 199 0.62 -1.07 -22.14
C LEU A 199 1.52 -0.29 -23.11
N ASN A 200 2.38 0.59 -22.61
CA ASN A 200 3.29 1.37 -23.42
C ASN A 200 4.48 1.81 -22.56
N ILE A 201 5.57 1.07 -22.69
CA ILE A 201 6.77 1.39 -21.93
C ILE A 201 7.51 2.53 -22.62
N ASN A 202 7.59 3.66 -21.94
CA ASN A 202 8.33 4.84 -22.36
C ASN A 202 9.25 5.28 -21.21
N GLU A 203 10.41 5.85 -21.53
CA GLU A 203 11.33 6.47 -20.57
C GLU A 203 10.59 7.45 -19.64
N PHE A 204 9.65 8.22 -20.20
CA PHE A 204 8.81 9.12 -19.40
C PHE A 204 8.02 8.40 -18.29
N VAL A 205 7.40 7.25 -18.61
CA VAL A 205 6.55 6.51 -17.67
C VAL A 205 7.41 5.89 -16.57
N PHE A 206 8.60 5.41 -16.93
CA PHE A 206 9.57 4.89 -15.98
C PHE A 206 10.03 5.97 -14.99
N ASN A 207 10.40 7.16 -15.48
CA ASN A 207 10.84 8.26 -14.61
C ASN A 207 9.70 8.76 -13.73
N LEU A 208 8.49 8.87 -14.29
CA LEU A 208 7.31 9.26 -13.54
C LEU A 208 7.03 8.27 -12.40
N PHE A 209 7.17 6.97 -12.66
CA PHE A 209 7.00 5.95 -11.63
C PHE A 209 8.01 6.10 -10.49
N GLY A 210 9.30 6.26 -10.80
CA GLY A 210 10.37 6.44 -9.81
C GLY A 210 10.17 7.69 -8.96
N ILE A 211 9.95 8.85 -9.58
CA ILE A 211 9.72 10.11 -8.86
C ILE A 211 8.48 10.01 -7.96
N MET A 212 7.38 9.45 -8.47
CA MET A 212 6.15 9.30 -7.69
C MET A 212 6.35 8.36 -6.50
N ALA A 213 7.10 7.26 -6.66
CA ALA A 213 7.44 6.33 -5.58
C ALA A 213 8.25 6.98 -4.46
N ILE A 214 9.27 7.77 -4.82
CA ILE A 214 10.09 8.51 -3.87
C ILE A 214 9.24 9.55 -3.13
N VAL A 215 8.48 10.38 -3.86
CA VAL A 215 7.63 11.41 -3.25
C VAL A 215 6.62 10.77 -2.30
N PHE A 216 5.96 9.68 -2.73
CA PHE A 216 4.99 8.94 -1.93
C PHE A 216 5.61 8.41 -0.63
N THR A 217 6.72 7.68 -0.73
CA THR A 217 7.37 7.07 0.44
C THR A 217 7.90 8.10 1.41
N VAL A 218 8.59 9.13 0.93
CA VAL A 218 9.18 10.17 1.78
C VAL A 218 8.09 11.00 2.46
N LEU A 219 7.07 11.45 1.71
CA LEU A 219 5.98 12.29 2.24
C LEU A 219 5.26 11.61 3.40
N PHE A 220 4.81 10.37 3.21
CA PHE A 220 4.07 9.65 4.25
C PHE A 220 4.96 9.17 5.40
N SER A 221 6.24 8.90 5.13
CA SER A 221 7.19 8.58 6.20
C SER A 221 7.47 9.79 7.10
N ILE A 222 7.58 11.00 6.54
CA ILE A 222 7.67 12.24 7.33
C ILE A 222 6.41 12.45 8.15
N GLN A 223 5.22 12.19 7.58
CA GLN A 223 3.97 12.28 8.33
C GLN A 223 3.94 11.31 9.52
N TYR A 224 4.41 10.07 9.35
CA TYR A 224 4.52 9.10 10.45
C TYR A 224 5.62 9.41 11.47
N LEU A 225 6.64 10.18 11.10
CA LEU A 225 7.60 10.68 12.07
C LEU A 225 6.99 11.74 12.99
N ARG A 226 6.08 12.57 12.46
CA ARG A 226 5.43 13.67 13.20
C ARG A 226 4.19 13.26 13.98
N TYR A 227 3.39 12.33 13.44
CA TYR A 227 2.11 11.93 14.01
C TYR A 227 2.06 10.43 14.30
N GLU A 228 1.29 10.05 15.30
CA GLU A 228 1.10 8.64 15.67
C GLU A 228 0.29 7.87 14.62
N ASN A 229 -0.79 8.47 14.11
CA ASN A 229 -1.44 8.02 12.87
C ASN A 229 -1.89 9.23 12.03
N PRO A 230 -1.25 9.50 10.88
CA PRO A 230 -1.59 10.66 10.06
C PRO A 230 -2.89 10.48 9.25
N PHE A 231 -3.38 9.25 9.10
CA PHE A 231 -4.44 8.92 8.14
C PHE A 231 -5.85 8.91 8.71
N SER A 232 -5.98 9.00 10.02
CA SER A 232 -7.28 8.86 10.64
C SER A 232 -7.36 9.73 11.87
N ASN A 233 -8.49 10.39 12.01
CA ASN A 233 -8.83 11.02 13.28
C ASN A 233 -9.45 9.95 14.17
N HIS A 234 -9.13 9.99 15.47
CA HIS A 234 -9.86 9.18 16.43
C HIS A 234 -11.36 9.43 16.24
N ILE A 235 -12.14 8.35 16.18
CA ILE A 235 -13.57 8.49 16.42
C ILE A 235 -13.65 8.95 17.87
N ASN A 236 -13.82 10.27 18.10
CA ASN A 236 -14.65 10.68 19.22
C ASN A 236 -15.90 9.83 19.09
N MET A 237 -16.25 9.10 20.14
CA MET A 237 -17.39 8.19 20.27
C MET A 237 -18.74 8.94 20.05
N ILE A 238 -18.91 9.59 18.90
CA ILE A 238 -20.02 10.44 18.44
C ILE A 238 -20.90 9.60 17.49
N HIS A 239 -21.10 8.33 17.82
CA HIS A 239 -22.29 7.62 17.33
C HIS A 239 -23.31 7.34 18.43
N ASN A 240 -22.98 7.64 19.69
CA ASN A 240 -23.98 7.80 20.73
C ASN A 240 -24.39 9.26 20.92
N ALA A 241 -23.51 10.25 20.72
CA ALA A 241 -23.85 11.65 21.05
C ALA A 241 -25.01 12.24 20.24
N LYS A 242 -25.24 11.85 18.97
CA LYS A 242 -26.38 12.39 18.19
C LYS A 242 -27.75 11.81 18.55
N ASN A 243 -27.78 10.58 19.08
CA ASN A 243 -29.00 10.02 19.70
C ASN A 243 -29.14 10.47 21.15
N THR A 244 -28.05 10.94 21.76
CA THR A 244 -28.08 11.50 23.11
C THR A 244 -28.45 12.99 23.07
N GLU A 245 -28.11 13.78 22.06
CA GLU A 245 -28.45 15.22 21.97
C GLU A 245 -29.97 15.47 21.90
N SER A 246 -30.72 14.65 21.17
CA SER A 246 -32.20 14.73 21.15
C SER A 246 -32.84 14.29 22.48
N THR A 247 -32.12 13.53 23.30
CA THR A 247 -32.58 13.06 24.61
C THR A 247 -32.07 13.95 25.77
N ILE A 248 -30.91 14.59 25.62
CA ILE A 248 -30.25 15.46 26.61
C ILE A 248 -30.98 16.78 26.77
N MET A 249 -31.58 17.31 25.69
CA MET A 249 -32.43 18.51 25.81
C MET A 249 -33.69 18.27 26.66
N LEU A 250 -34.08 17.01 26.91
CA LEU A 250 -35.23 16.65 27.75
C LEU A 250 -34.87 16.26 29.19
N GLN A 251 -33.57 16.24 29.56
CA GLN A 251 -33.09 15.79 30.87
C GLN A 251 -32.01 16.71 31.48
N ALA A 252 -32.13 18.02 31.28
CA ALA A 252 -31.26 19.04 31.89
C ALA A 252 -31.48 19.21 33.42
N GLY A 253 -31.30 18.14 34.20
CA GLY A 253 -31.51 18.18 35.65
C GLY A 253 -30.87 17.10 36.52
N LYS A 254 -30.03 16.18 36.00
CA LYS A 254 -29.31 15.21 36.85
C LYS A 254 -27.87 14.94 36.37
N PRO A 255 -26.89 14.84 37.28
CA PRO A 255 -25.51 14.52 36.92
C PRO A 255 -25.42 13.08 36.39
N SER A 256 -24.69 12.90 35.29
CA SER A 256 -24.48 11.62 34.60
C SER A 256 -23.84 10.57 35.52
N PRO A 257 -24.28 9.30 35.49
CA PRO A 257 -23.71 8.26 36.33
C PRO A 257 -22.31 7.89 35.81
N THR A 258 -21.31 8.07 36.68
CA THR A 258 -19.99 7.45 36.52
C THR A 258 -20.17 5.93 36.38
N LEU A 259 -19.53 5.34 35.38
CA LEU A 259 -19.57 3.89 35.15
C LEU A 259 -19.09 3.15 36.41
N PRO A 260 -19.86 2.18 36.94
CA PRO A 260 -19.62 1.56 38.26
C PRO A 260 -18.25 0.89 38.36
N LEU A 261 -17.71 0.41 37.24
CA LEU A 261 -16.39 -0.23 37.18
C LEU A 261 -15.25 0.75 37.54
N PHE A 262 -15.38 2.02 37.15
CA PHE A 262 -14.34 3.03 37.38
C PHE A 262 -14.25 3.38 38.86
N SER A 263 -15.40 3.55 39.52
CA SER A 263 -15.46 3.78 40.97
C SER A 263 -14.92 2.59 41.77
N THR A 264 -15.15 1.35 41.32
CA THR A 264 -14.63 0.16 42.00
C THR A 264 -13.12 0.05 41.87
N ILE A 265 -12.56 0.35 40.69
CA ILE A 265 -11.11 0.33 40.46
C ILE A 265 -10.43 1.45 41.25
N GLU A 266 -11.02 2.64 41.28
CA GLU A 266 -10.46 3.79 41.98
C GLU A 266 -10.50 3.61 43.51
N ALA A 267 -11.58 3.04 44.05
CA ALA A 267 -11.67 2.68 45.46
C ALA A 267 -10.63 1.61 45.85
N TYR A 268 -10.46 0.58 45.01
CA TYR A 268 -9.47 -0.48 45.24
C TYR A 268 -8.03 0.05 45.19
N LEU A 269 -7.73 0.97 44.27
CA LEU A 269 -6.41 1.59 44.16
C LEU A 269 -6.11 2.52 45.35
N GLN A 270 -7.10 3.27 45.84
CA GLN A 270 -6.97 4.10 47.03
C GLN A 270 -6.76 3.28 48.31
N GLU A 271 -7.36 2.08 48.41
CA GLU A 271 -7.14 1.17 49.54
C GLU A 271 -5.74 0.53 49.55
N GLN A 272 -5.20 0.15 48.40
CA GLN A 272 -3.89 -0.52 48.33
C GLN A 272 -2.70 0.45 48.33
N HIS A 273 -2.86 1.63 47.73
CA HIS A 273 -1.81 2.64 47.64
C HIS A 273 -2.40 4.04 47.83
N PRO A 274 -2.58 4.50 49.09
CA PRO A 274 -2.96 5.89 49.34
C PRO A 274 -1.91 6.79 48.70
N TYR A 275 -2.35 7.67 47.80
CA TYR A 275 -1.50 8.65 47.15
C TYR A 275 -0.73 9.42 48.23
N THR A 276 0.55 9.10 48.38
CA THR A 276 1.50 9.82 49.24
C THR A 276 2.46 10.57 48.34
#